data_AF-A0A948BT93-F1
#
_entry.id   AF-A0A948BT93-F1
#
_cell.length_a   1.000
_cell.length_b   1.000
_cell.length_c   1.000
_cell.angle_alpha   90.00
_cell.angle_beta   90.00
_cell.angle_gamma   90.00
#
_symmetry.space_group_name_H-M   'P 1'
#
loop_
_entity.id
_entity.type
_entity.pdbx_description
1 polymer ?
#
loop_
_entity_poly.entity_id
_entity_poly.type
_entity_poly.pdbx_seq_one_letter_code
_entity_poly.pdbx_strand_id
1 'polypeptide(L)'
;MSDSKKKNTIIYNLVFLAICGGLFLFLWNAPPETTHRLPHDSDHERFHAMGKKDAEKFCTECHNPEGVKPLPENHPPKYRCLFCHKKDG
;
A
#
# COMPACT_ATOMS: atom_id res chain seq x y z
N MET A 1 -12.58 -27.46 35.76
CA MET A 1 -12.33 -27.61 34.31
C MET A 1 -11.62 -28.95 34.10
N SER A 2 -12.08 -29.84 33.21
CA SER A 2 -11.43 -31.14 33.00
C SER A 2 -10.03 -30.99 32.40
N ASP A 3 -9.12 -31.90 32.74
CA ASP A 3 -7.71 -31.85 32.35
C ASP A 3 -7.53 -31.81 30.82
N SER A 4 -8.35 -32.58 30.09
CA SER A 4 -8.37 -32.59 28.63
C SER A 4 -8.73 -31.24 28.01
N LYS A 5 -9.62 -30.45 28.63
CA LYS A 5 -9.95 -29.10 28.13
C LYS A 5 -8.75 -28.16 28.23
N LYS A 6 -8.00 -28.20 29.34
CA LYS A 6 -6.81 -27.36 29.56
C LYS A 6 -5.70 -27.66 28.54
N LYS A 7 -5.41 -28.94 28.31
CA LYS A 7 -4.42 -29.39 27.32
C LYS A 7 -4.78 -28.93 25.90
N ASN A 8 -6.04 -29.04 25.51
CA ASN A 8 -6.49 -28.60 24.19
C ASN A 8 -6.34 -27.08 24.00
N THR A 9 -6.68 -26.28 25.03
CA THR A 9 -6.49 -24.83 24.99
C THR A 9 -5.02 -24.44 24.83
N ILE A 10 -4.10 -25.13 25.50
CA ILE A 10 -2.65 -24.89 25.35
C ILE A 10 -2.21 -25.17 23.91
N ILE A 11 -2.65 -26.28 23.32
CA ILE A 11 -2.32 -26.63 21.93
C ILE A 11 -2.85 -25.56 20.97
N TYR A 12 -4.10 -25.12 21.11
CA TYR A 12 -4.65 -24.05 20.26
C TYR A 12 -3.88 -22.74 20.38
N ASN A 13 -3.47 -22.36 21.58
CA ASN A 13 -2.68 -21.15 21.79
C ASN A 13 -1.28 -21.25 21.15
N LEU A 14 -0.63 -22.41 21.25
CA LEU A 14 0.67 -22.64 20.60
C LEU A 14 0.55 -22.58 19.08
N VAL A 15 -0.48 -23.20 18.51
CA VAL A 15 -0.77 -23.14 17.07
C VAL A 15 -1.05 -21.70 16.63
N PHE A 16 -1.87 -20.97 17.39
CA PHE A 16 -2.15 -19.56 17.12
C PHE A 16 -0.87 -18.71 17.12
N LEU A 17 -0.02 -18.86 18.13
CA LEU A 17 1.26 -18.15 18.21
C LEU A 17 2.19 -18.51 17.05
N ALA A 18 2.23 -19.78 16.65
CA ALA A 18 3.02 -20.22 15.50
C ALA A 18 2.53 -19.56 14.20
N ILE A 19 1.22 -19.48 13.99
CA ILE A 19 0.63 -18.80 12.82
C ILE A 19 0.95 -17.31 12.83
N CYS A 20 0.75 -16.62 13.97
CA CYS A 20 1.08 -15.20 14.10
C CYS A 20 2.57 -14.94 13.86
N GLY A 21 3.45 -15.75 14.44
CA GLY A 21 4.89 -15.65 14.22
C GLY A 21 5.28 -15.88 12.76
N GLY A 22 4.66 -16.86 12.10
CA GLY A 22 4.87 -17.13 10.68
C GLY A 22 4.44 -15.97 9.79
N LEU A 23 3.24 -15.42 10.01
CA LEU A 23 2.75 -14.25 9.27
C LEU A 23 3.62 -13.01 9.50
N PHE A 24 4.06 -12.79 10.74
CA PHE A 24 4.96 -11.70 11.08
C PHE A 24 6.28 -11.82 10.32
N LEU A 25 6.94 -12.98 10.39
CA LEU A 25 8.20 -13.22 9.68
C LEU A 25 8.04 -13.07 8.17
N PHE A 26 6.92 -13.55 7.60
CA PHE A 26 6.62 -13.38 6.18
C PHE A 26 6.50 -11.90 5.79
N LEU A 27 5.69 -11.12 6.52
CA LEU A 27 5.50 -9.69 6.24
C LEU A 27 6.75 -8.86 6.54
N TRP A 28 7.58 -9.27 7.51
CA TRP A 28 8.86 -8.63 7.81
C TRP A 28 9.86 -8.75 6.65
N ASN A 29 9.77 -9.84 5.89
CA ASN A 29 10.58 -10.07 4.69
C ASN A 29 9.94 -9.50 3.41
N ALA A 30 8.89 -8.68 3.53
CA ALA A 30 8.28 -8.06 2.37
C ALA A 30 9.31 -7.20 1.60
N PRO A 31 9.32 -7.27 0.26
CA PRO A 31 10.24 -6.49 -0.55
C PRO A 31 9.98 -4.98 -0.38
N PRO A 32 10.99 -4.13 -0.68
CA PRO A 32 10.82 -2.68 -0.65
C PRO A 32 9.75 -2.22 -1.65
N GLU A 33 9.20 -1.03 -1.41
CA GLU A 33 8.24 -0.42 -2.33
C GLU A 33 8.88 -0.20 -3.71
N THR A 34 8.18 -0.63 -4.76
CA THR A 34 8.64 -0.53 -6.16
C THR A 34 8.00 0.62 -6.93
N THR A 35 7.05 1.32 -6.31
CA THR A 35 6.30 2.40 -6.94
C THR A 35 7.05 3.72 -6.85
N HIS A 36 7.15 4.43 -7.96
CA HIS A 36 7.79 5.75 -8.02
C HIS A 36 7.03 6.78 -7.17
N ARG A 37 7.77 7.68 -6.53
CA ARG A 37 7.19 8.79 -5.77
C ARG A 37 6.69 9.90 -6.69
N LEU A 38 5.87 10.80 -6.14
CA LEU A 38 5.46 12.01 -6.84
C LEU A 38 6.69 12.91 -7.07
N PRO A 39 7.01 13.27 -8.33
CA PRO A 39 8.17 14.11 -8.63
C PRO A 39 8.13 15.48 -7.94
N HIS A 40 9.30 16.05 -7.69
CA HIS A 40 9.49 17.46 -7.34
C HIS A 40 9.95 18.22 -8.58
N ASP A 41 8.99 18.54 -9.45
CA ASP A 41 9.20 19.32 -10.67
C ASP A 41 8.10 20.39 -10.81
N SER A 42 8.26 21.29 -11.79
CA SER A 42 7.34 22.41 -12.00
C SER A 42 5.88 22.01 -12.20
N ASP A 43 5.63 20.81 -12.73
CA ASP A 43 4.29 20.34 -13.07
C ASP A 43 3.62 19.68 -11.86
N HIS A 44 4.41 19.12 -10.94
CA HIS A 44 3.93 18.36 -9.79
C HIS A 44 4.03 19.10 -8.45
N GLU A 45 4.83 20.17 -8.36
CA GLU A 45 5.12 20.89 -7.11
C GLU A 45 3.85 21.37 -6.40
N ARG A 46 2.88 21.88 -7.18
CA ARG A 46 1.59 22.36 -6.65
C ARG A 46 0.85 21.28 -5.86
N PHE A 47 1.00 20.01 -6.24
CA PHE A 47 0.28 18.91 -5.62
C PHE A 47 0.88 18.52 -4.27
N HIS A 48 2.16 18.80 -4.01
CA HIS A 48 2.79 18.53 -2.71
C HIS A 48 2.14 19.33 -1.59
N ALA A 49 1.78 20.60 -1.84
CA ALA A 49 1.09 21.46 -0.89
C ALA A 49 -0.41 21.12 -0.68
N MET A 50 -1.02 20.33 -1.58
CA MET A 50 -2.45 20.01 -1.52
C MET A 50 -2.77 18.78 -0.65
N GLY A 51 -4.00 18.67 -0.17
CA GLY A 51 -4.51 17.42 0.43
C GLY A 51 -4.48 16.28 -0.59
N LYS A 52 -4.15 15.04 -0.16
CA LYS A 52 -3.98 13.89 -1.08
C LYS A 52 -5.19 13.68 -2.01
N LYS A 53 -6.40 13.66 -1.45
CA LYS A 53 -7.63 13.45 -2.22
C LYS A 53 -7.95 14.62 -3.16
N ASP A 54 -7.51 15.83 -2.84
CA ASP A 54 -7.75 17.00 -3.68
C ASP A 54 -6.77 17.04 -4.84
N ALA A 55 -5.50 16.76 -4.60
CA ALA A 55 -4.49 16.62 -5.66
C ALA A 55 -4.86 15.52 -6.67
N GLU A 56 -5.36 14.38 -6.20
CA GLU A 56 -5.73 13.23 -7.04
C GLU A 56 -6.80 13.55 -8.10
N LYS A 57 -7.62 14.60 -7.91
CA LYS A 57 -8.63 15.03 -8.89
C LYS A 57 -8.03 15.57 -10.18
N PHE A 58 -6.80 16.06 -10.14
CA PHE A 58 -6.13 16.72 -11.27
C PHE A 58 -5.18 15.78 -12.03
N CYS A 59 -4.82 14.63 -11.45
CA CYS A 59 -3.81 13.74 -12.05
C CYS A 59 -4.21 13.24 -13.44
N THR A 60 -5.51 12.99 -13.66
CA THR A 60 -6.03 12.50 -14.94
C THR A 60 -6.08 13.56 -16.03
N GLU A 61 -5.80 14.83 -15.75
CA GLU A 61 -5.68 15.87 -16.80
C GLU A 61 -4.51 15.54 -17.75
N CYS A 62 -3.39 15.04 -17.20
CA CYS A 62 -2.21 14.65 -17.98
C CYS A 62 -2.04 13.13 -18.10
N HIS A 63 -2.51 12.35 -17.12
CA HIS A 63 -2.30 10.89 -17.04
C HIS A 63 -3.52 10.04 -17.49
N ASN A 64 -4.40 10.60 -18.32
CA ASN A 64 -5.43 9.82 -19.02
C ASN A 64 -4.85 9.11 -20.26
N PRO A 65 -5.58 8.16 -20.90
CA PRO A 65 -5.09 7.42 -22.07
C PRO A 65 -4.66 8.32 -23.24
N GLU A 66 -5.36 9.43 -23.46
CA GLU A 66 -5.05 10.43 -24.50
C GLU A 66 -4.24 11.63 -23.99
N GLY A 67 -3.75 11.56 -22.76
CA GLY A 67 -3.15 12.70 -22.06
C GLY A 67 -1.69 12.94 -22.47
N VAL A 68 -1.10 13.99 -21.90
CA VAL A 68 0.30 14.37 -22.16
C VAL A 68 1.28 13.24 -21.78
N LYS A 69 0.98 12.51 -20.70
CA LYS A 69 1.82 11.41 -20.21
C LYS A 69 0.92 10.26 -19.74
N PRO A 70 0.39 9.44 -20.66
CA PRO A 70 -0.54 8.37 -20.31
C PRO A 70 0.07 7.36 -19.32
N LEU A 71 -0.80 6.77 -18.49
CA LEU A 71 -0.38 5.68 -17.61
C LEU A 71 -0.05 4.43 -18.43
N PRO A 72 0.93 3.60 -18.00
CA PRO A 72 1.22 2.33 -18.64
C PRO A 72 0.00 1.41 -18.71
N GLU A 73 -0.06 0.54 -19.73
CA GLU A 73 -1.19 -0.40 -19.92
C GLU A 73 -1.42 -1.32 -18.71
N ASN A 74 -0.34 -1.73 -18.04
CA ASN A 74 -0.38 -2.58 -16.85
C ASN A 74 -0.58 -1.81 -15.54
N HIS A 75 -0.94 -0.53 -15.59
CA HIS A 75 -1.19 0.26 -14.39
C HIS A 75 -2.47 -0.23 -13.67
N PRO A 76 -2.44 -0.44 -12.33
CA PRO A 76 -3.62 -0.89 -11.59
C PRO A 76 -4.78 0.13 -11.66
N PRO A 77 -6.01 -0.26 -11.27
CA PRO A 77 -7.16 0.62 -11.32
C PRO A 77 -6.96 1.97 -10.60
N LYS A 78 -7.44 3.05 -11.24
CA LYS A 78 -7.14 4.46 -10.93
C LYS A 78 -7.96 5.03 -9.75
N TYR A 79 -8.04 4.33 -8.62
CA TYR A 79 -8.87 4.79 -7.50
C TYR A 79 -8.20 5.84 -6.62
N ARG A 80 -6.88 5.76 -6.42
CA ARG A 80 -6.11 6.60 -5.49
C ARG A 80 -4.64 6.72 -5.93
N CYS A 81 -4.29 7.76 -6.68
CA CYS A 81 -2.94 7.91 -7.23
C CYS A 81 -1.88 8.03 -6.13
N LEU A 82 -2.11 8.87 -5.11
CA LEU A 82 -1.12 9.18 -4.06
C LEU A 82 -1.13 8.17 -2.89
N PHE A 83 -1.81 7.04 -3.07
CA PHE A 83 -1.68 5.89 -2.16
C PHE A 83 -0.41 5.10 -2.46
N CYS A 84 -0.18 4.80 -3.74
CA CYS A 84 1.03 4.14 -4.22
C CYS A 84 2.12 5.15 -4.58
N HIS A 85 1.78 6.22 -5.32
CA HIS A 85 2.71 7.31 -5.66
C HIS A 85 2.81 8.31 -4.51
N LYS A 86 3.43 7.86 -3.42
CA LYS A 86 3.58 8.66 -2.20
C LYS A 86 4.34 9.95 -2.51
N LYS A 87 3.94 11.03 -1.83
CA LYS A 87 4.79 12.21 -1.67
C LYS A 87 6.01 11.84 -0.84
N ASP A 88 7.03 12.69 -0.87
CA ASP A 88 8.14 12.53 0.06
C ASP A 88 7.62 12.56 1.51
N GLY A 89 8.24 11.72 2.33
CA GLY A 89 7.86 11.49 3.73
C GLY A 89 8.66 12.37 4.67
#